data_AF-A0A1S0TQK5-F1
#
_entry.id   AF-A0A1S0TQK5-F1
#
_cell.length_a   1.000
_cell.length_b   1.000
_cell.length_c   1.000
_cell.angle_alpha   90.00
_cell.angle_beta   90.00
_cell.angle_gamma   90.00
#
_symmetry.space_group_name_H-M   'P 1'
#
loop_
_entity.id
_entity.type
_entity.pdbx_description
1 polymer ?
#
loop_
_entity_poly.entity_id
_entity_poly.type
_entity_poly.pdbx_seq_one_letter_code
_entity_poly.pdbx_strand_id
1 'polypeptide(L)' 'MATTITTTATTVTITTTATTVTITTTATTVTITTTATTVAITTETTVTVATTITK' A
#
# COMPACT_ATOMS: atom_id res chain seq x y z
N MET A 1 11.28 -0.85 -11.21
CA MET A 1 10.61 0.47 -11.08
C MET A 1 10.09 0.61 -9.66
N ALA A 2 10.18 1.80 -9.07
CA ALA A 2 9.71 2.07 -7.71
C ALA A 2 8.43 2.90 -7.74
N THR A 3 7.54 2.69 -6.77
CA THR A 3 6.30 3.45 -6.62
C THR A 3 6.15 3.93 -5.18
N THR A 4 5.91 5.24 -5.03
CA THR A 4 5.62 5.88 -3.74
C THR A 4 4.20 6.44 -3.79
N ILE A 5 3.39 6.12 -2.79
CA ILE A 5 2.00 6.59 -2.67
C ILE A 5 1.82 7.24 -1.30
N THR A 6 1.36 8.50 -1.31
CA THR A 6 1.01 9.25 -0.10
C THR A 6 -0.41 9.77 -0.25
N THR A 7 -1.31 9.41 0.67
CA THR A 7 -2.71 9.85 0.60
C THR A 7 -3.37 10.00 1.97
N THR A 8 -4.31 10.93 2.05
CA THR A 8 -5.13 11.19 3.23
C THR A 8 -6.59 11.24 2.79
N ALA A 9 -7.41 10.32 3.29
CA ALA A 9 -8.82 10.22 2.98
C ALA A 9 -9.52 9.35 4.03
N THR A 10 -10.84 9.41 4.16
CA THR A 10 -11.55 8.50 5.07
C THR A 10 -11.39 7.03 4.65
N THR A 11 -11.48 6.77 3.34
CA THR A 11 -11.33 5.44 2.76
C THR A 11 -10.28 5.48 1.65
N VAL A 12 -9.36 4.51 1.66
CA VAL A 12 -8.27 4.41 0.67
C VAL A 12 -8.24 3.01 0.05
N THR A 13 -8.24 2.95 -1.28
CA THR A 13 -7.99 1.73 -2.06
C THR A 13 -6.78 1.94 -2.94
N ILE A 14 -5.75 1.11 -2.80
CA ILE A 14 -4.51 1.19 -3.57
C ILE A 14 -4.29 -0.13 -4.32
N THR A 15 -4.08 -0.04 -5.64
CA THR A 15 -3.66 -1.15 -6.49
C THR A 15 -2.40 -0.75 -7.25
N THR A 16 -1.29 -1.46 -7.04
CA THR A 16 -0.03 -1.14 -7.74
C THR A 16 0.80 -2.38 -8.03
N THR A 17 1.62 -2.29 -9.09
CA THR A 17 2.61 -3.30 -9.48
C THR A 17 3.95 -2.60 -9.69
N ALA A 18 4.94 -2.95 -8.87
CA ALA A 18 6.27 -2.36 -8.94
C ALA A 18 7.31 -3.31 -8.33
N THR A 19 8.59 -3.07 -8.56
CA THR A 19 9.65 -3.85 -7.92
C THR A 19 9.73 -3.51 -6.42
N THR A 20 9.54 -2.24 -6.09
CA THR A 20 9.54 -1.69 -4.73
C THR A 20 8.35 -0.77 -4.57
N VAL A 21 7.59 -0.94 -3.48
CA VAL A 21 6.42 -0.12 -3.15
C VAL A 21 6.57 0.47 -1.75
N THR A 22 6.41 1.78 -1.63
CA THR A 22 6.29 2.49 -0.35
C THR A 22 4.94 3.20 -0.29
N ILE A 23 4.14 2.88 0.71
CA ILE A 23 2.80 3.44 0.91
C ILE A 23 2.73 4.10 2.29
N THR A 24 2.32 5.36 2.33
CA THR A 24 2.02 6.10 3.56
C THR A 24 0.59 6.62 3.49
N THR A 25 -0.29 6.18 4.39
CA THR A 25 -1.70 6.60 4.38
C THR A 25 -2.22 6.99 5.76
N THR A 26 -3.09 7.99 5.78
CA THR A 26 -3.91 8.32 6.94
C THR A 26 -5.38 8.21 6.53
N ALA A 27 -6.05 7.16 7.00
CA ALA A 27 -7.45 6.86 6.66
C ALA A 27 -8.10 6.01 7.73
N THR A 28 -9.43 5.97 7.87
CA THR A 28 -10.09 5.04 8.81
C THR A 28 -10.20 3.62 8.25
N THR A 29 -10.21 3.46 6.93
CA THR A 29 -10.23 2.15 6.27
C THR A 29 -9.28 2.16 5.08
N VAL A 30 -8.42 1.15 5.02
CA VAL A 30 -7.41 1.01 3.95
C VAL A 30 -7.44 -0.42 3.41
N THR A 31 -7.55 -0.52 2.08
CA THR A 31 -7.39 -1.78 1.33
C THR A 31 -6.24 -1.61 0.34
N ILE A 32 -5.23 -2.48 0.45
CA ILE A 32 -4.02 -2.43 -0.39
C ILE A 32 -3.86 -3.77 -1.12
N THR A 33 -3.78 -3.71 -2.45
CA THR A 33 -3.44 -4.85 -3.32
C THR A 33 -2.16 -4.54 -4.08
N THR A 34 -1.08 -5.27 -3.80
CA THR A 34 0.22 -5.00 -4.44
C THR A 34 0.91 -6.26 -4.91
N THR A 35 1.53 -6.17 -6.08
CA THR A 35 2.51 -7.16 -6.57
C THR A 35 3.89 -6.51 -6.59
N ALA A 36 4.78 -6.95 -5.69
CA ALA A 36 6.13 -6.40 -5.60
C ALA A 36 7.11 -7.35 -4.90
N THR A 37 8.40 -7.18 -5.19
CA THR A 37 9.50 -7.84 -4.46
C THR A 37 9.65 -7.30 -3.04
N THR A 38 9.46 -5.99 -2.88
CA THR A 38 9.59 -5.30 -1.58
C THR A 38 8.43 -4.36 -1.36
N VAL A 39 7.81 -4.42 -0.18
CA VAL A 39 6.66 -3.60 0.22
C VAL A 39 6.90 -3.01 1.61
N ALA A 40 6.76 -1.69 1.73
CA ALA A 40 6.72 -0.96 2.99
C ALA A 40 5.41 -0.17 3.08
N ILE A 41 4.65 -0.38 4.16
CA ILE A 41 3.35 0.25 4.39
C ILE A 41 3.34 0.87 5.78
N THR A 42 3.03 2.15 5.87
CA THR A 42 2.86 2.90 7.12
C THR A 42 1.46 3.50 7.17
N THR A 43 0.74 3.26 8.26
CA THR A 43 -0.67 3.64 8.43
C THR A 43 -0.92 4.02 9.89
N GLU A 44 -1.90 4.88 10.14
CA GLU A 44 -2.33 5.24 11.50
C GLU A 44 -3.54 4.42 12.01
N THR A 45 -4.03 3.45 11.23
CA THR A 45 -5.31 2.77 11.49
C THR A 45 -5.31 1.31 11.05
N THR A 46 -6.42 0.61 11.32
CA THR A 46 -6.64 -0.77 10.90
C THR A 46 -6.63 -0.91 9.38
N VAL A 47 -5.76 -1.77 8.85
CA VAL A 47 -5.58 -1.98 7.40
C VAL A 47 -5.74 -3.44 7.04
N THR A 48 -6.44 -3.69 5.95
CA THR A 48 -6.48 -4.99 5.29
C THR A 48 -5.50 -4.97 4.12
N VAL A 49 -4.39 -5.70 4.27
CA VAL A 49 -3.34 -5.81 3.25
C VAL A 49 -3.44 -7.15 2.53
N ALA A 50 -3.57 -7.10 1.20
CA ALA A 50 -3.45 -8.25 0.31
C ALA A 50 -2.20 -8.07 -0.57
N THR A 51 -1.07 -8.61 -0.10
CA THR A 51 0.23 -8.52 -0.80
C THR A 51 0.59 -9.84 -1.46
N THR A 52 0.95 -9.77 -2.74
CA THR A 52 1.60 -10.88 -3.46
C THR A 52 3.08 -10.52 -3.63
N ILE A 53 3.95 -11.19 -2.88
CA ILE A 53 5.40 -10.99 -2.99
C ILE A 53 5.98 -11.98 -3.99
N THR A 54 6.42 -11.46 -5.14
CA THR A 54 7.18 -12.23 -6.13
C THR A 54 8.65 -12.26 -5.73
N LYS A 55 9.27 -13.44 -5.77
CA LYS A 55 10.64 -13.71 -5.33
C LYS A 55 11.64 -13.58 -6.47
#